data_AF-A4YET8-F1
#
_entry.id   AF-A4YET8-F1
#
_cell.length_a   1.000
_cell.length_b   1.000
_cell.length_c   1.000
_cell.angle_alpha   90.00
_cell.angle_beta   90.00
_cell.angle_gamma   90.00
#
_symmetry.space_group_name_H-M   'P 1'
#
loop_
_entity.id
_entity.type
_entity.pdbx_description
1 polymer ?
#
loop_
_entity_poly.entity_id
_entity_poly.type
_entity_poly.pdbx_seq_one_letter_code
_entity_poly.pdbx_strand_id
1 'polypeptide(L)'
;MDNFRGLIIDIYLSSKIPNYERTVRDGEIKRNRCNQFDGKYCKLVKTKDWVLQVWSVGDNVSPHPILCYLCPYYGSNIEGSVNTSLLQLLREYISIKNGIEREISNLESKIGEMLYSSLVLRRRRQELLSTLDEIESKINIIKALIRYQDSLDHI
;
A
#
# COMPACT_ATOMS: atom_id res chain seq x y z
N MET A 1 -3.21 -0.94 -26.13
CA MET A 1 -1.88 -1.12 -25.51
C MET A 1 -1.94 -1.06 -23.97
N ASP A 2 -2.90 -0.34 -23.39
CA ASP A 2 -3.00 -0.08 -21.93
C ASP A 2 -3.23 -1.34 -21.06
N ASN A 3 -4.01 -2.31 -21.56
CA ASN A 3 -4.18 -3.62 -20.90
C ASN A 3 -2.88 -4.43 -20.87
N PHE A 4 -1.98 -4.27 -21.84
CA PHE A 4 -0.81 -5.14 -21.96
C PHE A 4 0.24 -4.84 -20.88
N ARG A 5 0.52 -3.56 -20.60
CA ARG A 5 1.47 -3.20 -19.53
C ARG A 5 0.94 -3.53 -18.12
N GLY A 6 -0.36 -3.36 -17.91
CA GLY A 6 -1.03 -3.82 -16.68
C GLY A 6 -0.85 -5.33 -16.50
N LEU A 7 -1.10 -6.11 -17.56
CA LEU A 7 -0.87 -7.56 -17.57
C LEU A 7 0.59 -7.94 -17.28
N ILE A 8 1.58 -7.20 -17.79
CA ILE A 8 2.99 -7.48 -17.48
C ILE A 8 3.27 -7.23 -15.98
N ILE A 9 2.76 -6.13 -15.42
CA ILE A 9 2.86 -5.87 -13.98
C ILE A 9 2.17 -6.99 -13.19
N ASP A 10 0.97 -7.42 -13.61
CA ASP A 10 0.24 -8.51 -12.98
C ASP A 10 1.03 -9.82 -13.01
N ILE A 11 1.63 -10.17 -14.15
CA ILE A 11 2.45 -11.37 -14.31
C ILE A 11 3.69 -11.29 -13.41
N TYR A 12 4.38 -10.15 -13.41
CA TYR A 12 5.57 -9.97 -12.58
C TYR A 12 5.20 -10.08 -11.09
N LEU A 13 4.19 -9.35 -10.64
CA LEU A 13 3.82 -9.26 -9.24
C LEU A 13 3.16 -10.54 -8.71
N SER A 14 2.36 -11.24 -9.51
CA SER A 14 1.77 -12.53 -9.14
C SER A 14 2.82 -13.60 -8.84
N SER A 15 3.99 -13.53 -9.47
CA SER A 15 5.13 -14.40 -9.17
C SER A 15 5.88 -14.05 -7.87
N LYS A 16 5.65 -12.87 -7.31
CA LYS A 16 6.40 -12.33 -6.15
C LYS A 16 5.57 -12.16 -4.89
N ILE A 17 4.24 -12.05 -5.02
CA ILE A 17 3.35 -11.71 -3.91
C ILE A 17 2.41 -12.89 -3.64
N PRO A 18 2.42 -13.46 -2.42
CA PRO A 18 1.43 -14.45 -2.01
C PRO A 18 0.01 -13.86 -2.04
N ASN A 19 -0.96 -14.66 -2.48
CA ASN A 19 -2.37 -14.26 -2.56
C ASN A 19 -2.62 -13.01 -3.42
N TYR A 20 -1.85 -12.84 -4.50
CA TYR A 20 -1.95 -11.72 -5.44
C TYR A 20 -3.37 -11.32 -5.82
N GLU A 21 -4.20 -12.30 -6.22
CA GLU A 21 -5.58 -12.05 -6.65
C GLU A 21 -6.44 -11.40 -5.55
N ARG A 22 -6.21 -11.78 -4.29
CA ARG A 22 -6.90 -11.17 -3.15
C ARG A 22 -6.47 -9.71 -2.98
N THR A 23 -5.17 -9.43 -3.09
CA THR A 23 -4.63 -8.07 -3.04
C THR A 23 -5.21 -7.19 -4.14
N VAL A 24 -5.32 -7.72 -5.37
CA VAL A 24 -5.95 -7.02 -6.50
C VAL A 24 -7.42 -6.72 -6.18
N ARG A 25 -8.19 -7.72 -5.76
CA ARG A 25 -9.61 -7.56 -5.41
C ARG A 25 -9.82 -6.52 -4.31
N ASP A 26 -9.02 -6.55 -3.24
CA ASP A 26 -9.10 -5.57 -2.15
C ASP A 26 -8.77 -4.15 -2.66
N GLY A 27 -7.82 -4.06 -3.58
CA GLY A 27 -7.48 -2.83 -4.30
C GLY A 27 -8.62 -2.30 -5.17
N GLU A 28 -9.32 -3.16 -5.90
CA GLU A 28 -10.49 -2.79 -6.70
C GLU A 28 -11.64 -2.28 -5.83
N ILE A 29 -11.91 -2.97 -4.71
CA ILE A 29 -12.93 -2.55 -3.75
C ILE A 29 -12.59 -1.16 -3.21
N LYS A 30 -11.34 -0.92 -2.81
CA LYS A 30 -10.88 0.41 -2.37
C LYS A 30 -11.01 1.46 -3.47
N ARG A 31 -10.59 1.14 -4.69
CA ARG A 31 -10.69 2.07 -5.84
C ARG A 31 -12.13 2.52 -6.05
N ASN A 32 -13.05 1.56 -6.13
CA ASN A 32 -14.45 1.81 -6.45
C ASN A 32 -15.20 2.54 -5.32
N ARG A 33 -14.67 2.51 -4.09
CA ARG A 33 -15.21 3.23 -2.93
C ARG A 33 -14.50 4.55 -2.64
N CYS A 34 -13.44 4.87 -3.38
CA CYS A 34 -12.66 6.08 -3.16
C CYS A 34 -13.42 7.31 -3.69
N ASN A 35 -13.68 8.27 -2.81
CA ASN A 35 -14.24 9.59 -3.15
C ASN A 35 -13.40 10.37 -4.17
N GLN A 36 -12.09 10.09 -4.25
CA GLN A 36 -11.15 10.73 -5.18
C GLN A 36 -11.05 10.00 -6.53
N PHE A 37 -11.82 8.93 -6.74
CA PHE A 37 -11.89 8.18 -7.99
C PHE A 37 -13.20 8.48 -8.71
N ASP A 38 -13.13 8.98 -9.94
CA ASP A 38 -14.31 9.38 -10.71
C ASP A 38 -14.90 8.29 -11.61
N GLY A 39 -14.50 7.03 -11.37
CA GLY A 39 -14.85 5.89 -12.22
C GLY A 39 -13.80 5.58 -13.27
N LYS A 40 -12.86 6.50 -13.56
CA LYS A 40 -11.78 6.25 -14.53
C LYS A 40 -10.41 6.69 -14.04
N TYR A 41 -10.33 7.81 -13.33
CA TYR A 41 -9.08 8.44 -12.93
C TYR A 41 -9.06 8.79 -11.44
N CYS A 42 -7.86 8.82 -10.86
CA CYS A 42 -7.62 9.38 -9.53
C CYS A 42 -7.38 10.89 -9.64
N LYS A 43 -8.16 11.67 -8.90
CA LYS A 43 -8.04 13.13 -8.84
C LYS A 43 -6.97 13.60 -7.84
N LEU A 44 -6.76 12.83 -6.77
CA LEU A 44 -5.89 13.21 -5.66
C LEU A 44 -4.42 12.90 -5.93
N VAL A 45 -4.09 11.65 -6.30
CA VAL A 45 -2.70 11.21 -6.34
C VAL A 45 -2.10 11.47 -7.73
N LYS A 46 -1.02 12.25 -7.75
CA LYS A 46 -0.15 12.46 -8.90
C LYS A 46 1.19 11.80 -8.62
N THR A 47 1.80 11.25 -9.66
CA THR A 47 3.05 10.51 -9.53
C THR A 47 3.87 10.65 -10.80
N LYS A 48 5.20 10.56 -10.66
CA LYS A 48 6.14 10.53 -11.79
C LYS A 48 6.68 9.13 -12.06
N ASP A 49 6.45 8.16 -11.18
CA ASP A 49 6.92 6.81 -11.37
C ASP A 49 6.08 6.16 -12.47
N TRP A 50 6.71 5.75 -13.57
CA TRP A 50 5.98 5.25 -14.72
C TRP A 50 5.18 3.99 -14.41
N VAL A 51 5.65 3.16 -13.46
CA VAL A 51 4.94 1.96 -12.97
C VAL A 51 3.66 2.34 -12.20
N LEU A 52 3.62 3.55 -11.64
CA LEU A 52 2.44 4.16 -11.06
C LEU A 52 1.57 4.90 -12.10
N GLN A 53 2.15 5.24 -13.26
CA GLN A 53 1.51 5.90 -14.40
C GLN A 53 1.11 4.94 -15.53
N VAL A 54 1.14 3.62 -15.33
CA VAL A 54 0.95 2.67 -16.46
C VAL A 54 -0.34 2.88 -17.24
N TRP A 55 -1.31 3.61 -16.68
CA TRP A 55 -2.53 4.02 -17.35
C TRP A 55 -2.78 5.54 -17.28
N SER A 56 -1.75 6.35 -17.53
CA SER A 56 -1.91 7.80 -17.69
C SER A 56 -2.45 8.15 -19.08
N VAL A 57 -3.61 8.80 -19.17
CA VAL A 57 -4.05 9.49 -20.39
C VAL A 57 -3.77 10.98 -20.20
N GLY A 58 -2.63 11.44 -20.71
CA GLY A 58 -2.11 12.78 -20.41
C GLY A 58 -1.77 12.93 -18.92
N ASP A 59 -2.27 13.96 -18.26
CA ASP A 59 -2.02 14.23 -16.83
C ASP A 59 -2.91 13.41 -15.87
N ASN A 60 -3.80 12.57 -16.39
CA ASN A 60 -4.77 11.81 -15.60
C ASN A 60 -4.29 10.38 -15.36
N VAL A 61 -4.18 9.98 -14.09
CA VAL A 61 -3.73 8.64 -13.68
C VAL A 61 -4.95 7.73 -13.53
N SER A 62 -5.06 6.68 -14.33
CA SER A 62 -5.96 5.56 -14.00
C SER A 62 -5.20 4.58 -13.09
N PRO A 63 -5.56 4.44 -11.80
CA PRO A 63 -4.74 3.68 -10.88
C PRO A 63 -4.96 2.17 -11.04
N HIS A 64 -3.86 1.43 -11.12
CA HIS A 64 -3.86 -0.03 -10.98
C HIS A 64 -4.44 -0.42 -9.62
N PRO A 65 -5.28 -1.49 -9.52
CA PRO A 65 -5.88 -1.89 -8.24
C PRO A 65 -4.88 -2.05 -7.10
N ILE A 66 -3.69 -2.57 -7.38
CA ILE A 66 -2.60 -2.69 -6.38
C ILE A 66 -2.18 -1.35 -5.81
N LEU A 67 -2.19 -0.29 -6.62
CA LEU A 67 -1.85 1.04 -6.13
C LEU A 67 -2.96 1.56 -5.21
N CYS A 68 -4.22 1.27 -5.52
CA CYS A 68 -5.32 1.56 -4.60
C CYS A 68 -5.25 0.73 -3.32
N TYR A 69 -4.75 -0.51 -3.37
CA TYR A 69 -4.47 -1.31 -2.18
C TYR A 69 -3.41 -0.66 -1.28
N LEU A 70 -2.34 -0.14 -1.90
CA LEU A 70 -1.22 0.55 -1.25
C LEU A 70 -1.51 2.00 -0.85
N CYS A 71 -2.54 2.63 -1.39
CA CYS A 71 -2.81 4.06 -1.20
C CYS A 71 -3.14 4.38 0.28
N PRO A 72 -2.37 5.25 0.95
CA PRO A 72 -2.67 5.68 2.32
C PRO A 72 -3.80 6.72 2.38
N TYR A 73 -4.15 7.33 1.24
CA TYR A 73 -5.14 8.41 1.16
C TYR A 73 -6.57 7.93 0.87
N TYR A 74 -6.82 6.62 0.94
CA TYR A 74 -8.16 6.07 0.75
C TYR A 74 -9.15 6.69 1.76
N GLY A 75 -10.24 7.25 1.24
CA GLY A 75 -11.27 7.91 2.07
C GLY A 75 -10.89 9.29 2.59
N SER A 76 -9.77 9.86 2.16
CA SER A 76 -9.36 11.22 2.54
C SER A 76 -10.13 12.29 1.75
N ASN A 77 -10.54 13.36 2.44
CA ASN A 77 -11.17 14.53 1.83
C ASN A 77 -10.14 15.64 1.54
N ILE A 78 -8.93 15.27 1.14
CA ILE A 78 -7.88 16.25 0.83
C ILE A 78 -8.31 17.05 -0.39
N GLU A 79 -8.23 18.37 -0.28
CA GLU A 79 -8.43 19.28 -1.41
C GLU A 79 -7.15 19.40 -2.23
N GLY A 80 -7.28 19.36 -3.56
CA GLY A 80 -6.15 19.44 -4.49
C GLY A 80 -5.46 18.10 -4.77
N SER A 81 -4.22 18.17 -5.27
CA SER A 81 -3.44 16.99 -5.66
C SER A 81 -2.20 16.78 -4.80
N VAL A 82 -1.92 15.53 -4.44
CA VAL A 82 -0.73 15.11 -3.71
C VAL A 82 0.23 14.41 -4.66
N ASN A 83 1.47 14.88 -4.71
CA ASN A 83 2.53 14.17 -5.40
C ASN A 83 3.06 13.03 -4.52
N THR A 84 3.16 11.83 -5.08
CA THR A 84 3.62 10.63 -4.38
C THR A 84 4.50 9.79 -5.31
N SER A 85 5.54 9.19 -4.73
CA SER A 85 6.39 8.19 -5.39
C SER A 85 6.42 6.88 -4.60
N LEU A 86 6.86 5.80 -5.23
CA LEU A 86 7.10 4.51 -4.59
C LEU A 86 8.09 4.63 -3.43
N LEU A 87 9.15 5.42 -3.58
CA LEU A 87 10.12 5.68 -2.51
C LEU A 87 9.49 6.44 -1.35
N GLN A 88 8.59 7.38 -1.63
CA GLN A 88 7.86 8.09 -0.59
C GLN A 88 6.91 7.15 0.16
N LEU A 89 6.11 6.35 -0.56
CA LEU A 89 5.24 5.32 0.03
C LEU A 89 6.05 4.34 0.88
N LEU A 90 7.22 3.91 0.40
CA LEU A 90 8.10 3.02 1.14
C LEU A 90 8.53 3.64 2.46
N ARG A 91 8.97 4.91 2.45
CA ARG A 91 9.37 5.64 3.66
C ARG A 91 8.21 5.79 4.64
N GLU A 92 7.02 6.13 4.15
CA GLU A 92 5.81 6.26 4.97
C GLU A 92 5.47 4.94 5.66
N TYR A 93 5.42 3.83 4.91
CA TYR A 93 5.11 2.52 5.48
C TYR A 93 6.18 1.98 6.42
N ILE A 94 7.48 2.24 6.17
CA ILE A 94 8.55 1.92 7.12
C ILE A 94 8.39 2.73 8.41
N SER A 95 8.05 4.02 8.32
CA SER A 95 7.80 4.85 9.49
C SER A 95 6.64 4.30 10.34
N ILE A 96 5.54 3.91 9.69
CA ILE A 96 4.38 3.29 10.34
C ILE A 96 4.79 1.97 11.01
N LYS A 97 5.52 1.09 10.30
CA LYS A 97 6.06 -0.17 10.84
C LYS A 97 6.85 0.07 12.12
N ASN A 98 7.82 0.98 12.08
CA ASN A 98 8.64 1.33 13.23
C ASN A 98 7.83 1.93 14.40
N GLY A 99 6.72 2.61 14.11
CA GLY A 99 5.78 3.11 15.12
C GLY A 99 5.04 1.98 15.82
N ILE A 100 4.50 1.02 15.05
CA ILE A 100 3.78 -0.14 15.56
C ILE A 100 4.72 -1.04 16.40
N GLU A 101 5.93 -1.32 15.92
CA GLU A 101 6.91 -2.14 16.65
C GLU A 101 7.28 -1.51 18.00
N ARG A 102 7.46 -0.18 18.03
CA ARG A 102 7.68 0.55 19.28
C ARG A 102 6.47 0.46 20.22
N GLU A 103 5.25 0.56 19.70
CA GLU A 103 4.03 0.39 20.52
C GLU A 103 3.92 -1.02 21.10
N ILE A 104 4.20 -2.06 20.30
CA ILE A 104 4.23 -3.45 20.77
C ILE A 104 5.28 -3.61 21.87
N SER A 105 6.51 -3.12 21.66
CA SER A 105 7.58 -3.18 22.67
C SER A 105 7.22 -2.42 23.95
N ASN A 106 6.53 -1.28 23.83
CA ASN A 106 6.04 -0.51 24.98
C ASN A 106 4.92 -1.26 25.73
N LEU A 107 4.04 -1.94 25.01
CA LEU A 107 3.03 -2.80 25.63
C LEU A 107 3.70 -3.95 26.36
N GLU A 108 4.66 -4.62 25.70
CA GLU A 108 5.39 -5.78 26.23
C GLU A 108 6.31 -5.44 27.42
N SER A 109 6.89 -4.24 27.47
CA SER A 109 7.67 -3.78 28.63
C SER A 109 6.80 -3.38 29.82
N LYS A 110 5.59 -2.86 29.59
CA LYS A 110 4.56 -2.64 30.64
C LYS A 110 3.92 -3.93 31.14
N ILE A 111 4.27 -5.05 30.51
CA ILE A 111 3.62 -6.36 30.62
C ILE A 111 4.31 -7.27 31.65
N GLY A 112 5.33 -6.81 32.38
CA GLY A 112 5.76 -7.48 33.63
C GLY A 112 4.62 -7.63 34.67
N GLU A 113 4.66 -8.67 35.50
CA GLU A 113 3.73 -9.15 36.58
C GLU A 113 2.18 -9.10 36.37
N MET A 114 1.62 -8.21 35.53
CA MET A 114 0.18 -8.06 35.27
C MET A 114 -0.32 -8.77 34.00
N LEU A 115 0.56 -9.51 33.32
CA LEU A 115 0.40 -10.02 31.95
C LEU A 115 -0.85 -10.88 31.70
N TYR A 116 -1.34 -11.58 32.72
CA TYR A 116 -2.43 -12.54 32.56
C TYR A 116 -3.82 -12.01 32.94
N SER A 117 -3.94 -10.79 33.49
CA SER A 117 -5.23 -10.28 33.97
C SER A 117 -5.93 -9.29 33.03
N SER A 118 -5.22 -8.60 32.12
CA SER A 118 -5.82 -7.58 31.24
C SER A 118 -6.10 -8.09 29.82
N LEU A 119 -7.35 -8.51 29.59
CA LEU A 119 -7.88 -8.88 28.27
C LEU A 119 -7.70 -7.77 27.23
N VAL A 120 -7.81 -6.50 27.65
CA VAL A 120 -7.72 -5.33 26.78
C VAL A 120 -6.32 -5.18 26.17
N LEU A 121 -5.27 -5.34 26.99
CA LEU A 121 -3.89 -5.23 26.51
C LEU A 121 -3.54 -6.37 25.53
N ARG A 122 -4.01 -7.59 25.81
CA ARG A 122 -3.86 -8.74 24.90
C ARG A 122 -4.53 -8.50 23.55
N ARG A 123 -5.76 -7.99 23.57
CA ARG A 123 -6.51 -7.65 22.35
C ARG A 123 -5.79 -6.58 21.54
N ARG A 124 -5.36 -5.49 22.19
CA ARG A 124 -4.62 -4.41 21.52
C ARG A 124 -3.32 -4.91 20.88
N ARG A 125 -2.57 -5.77 21.56
CA ARG A 125 -1.36 -6.41 21.00
C ARG A 125 -1.68 -7.22 19.75
N GLN A 126 -2.75 -8.01 19.76
CA GLN A 126 -3.15 -8.80 18.61
C GLN A 126 -3.57 -7.92 17.41
N GLU A 127 -4.28 -6.81 17.67
CA GLU A 127 -4.64 -5.83 16.65
C GLU A 127 -3.39 -5.19 16.03
N LEU A 128 -2.39 -4.82 16.84
CA LEU A 128 -1.13 -4.28 16.36
C LEU A 128 -0.33 -5.28 15.53
N LEU A 129 -0.27 -6.55 15.94
CA LEU A 129 0.40 -7.61 15.16
C LEU A 129 -0.29 -7.82 13.81
N SER A 130 -1.63 -7.89 13.78
CA SER A 130 -2.37 -7.98 12.51
C SER A 130 -2.10 -6.78 11.61
N THR A 131 -2.03 -5.58 12.19
CA THR A 131 -1.71 -4.36 11.43
C THR A 131 -0.27 -4.40 10.91
N LEU A 132 0.66 -4.92 11.70
CA LEU A 132 2.07 -5.08 11.30
C LEU A 132 2.22 -6.00 10.08
N ASP A 133 1.53 -7.13 10.07
CA ASP A 133 1.51 -8.07 8.94
C ASP A 133 0.98 -7.40 7.66
N GLU A 134 -0.09 -6.59 7.77
CA GLU A 134 -0.62 -5.82 6.65
C GLU A 134 0.39 -4.79 6.12
N ILE A 135 1.05 -4.06 7.02
CA ILE A 135 2.06 -3.06 6.66
C ILE A 135 3.27 -3.73 6.00
N GLU A 136 3.72 -4.88 6.51
CA GLU A 136 4.83 -5.63 5.94
C GLU A 136 4.51 -6.15 4.55
N SER A 137 3.30 -6.67 4.33
CA SER A 137 2.80 -7.03 3.00
C SER A 137 2.90 -5.85 2.04
N LYS A 138 2.38 -4.68 2.42
CA LYS A 138 2.47 -3.47 1.58
C LYS A 138 3.90 -3.05 1.28
N ILE A 139 4.80 -3.10 2.27
CA ILE A 139 6.23 -2.81 2.07
C ILE A 139 6.84 -3.77 1.04
N ASN A 140 6.51 -5.06 1.10
CA ASN A 140 7.03 -6.06 0.17
C ASN A 140 6.55 -5.81 -1.26
N ILE A 141 5.29 -5.45 -1.44
CA ILE A 141 4.74 -5.07 -2.75
C ILE A 141 5.46 -3.83 -3.30
N ILE A 142 5.63 -2.79 -2.48
CA ILE A 142 6.32 -1.56 -2.90
C ILE A 142 7.77 -1.86 -3.31
N LYS A 143 8.49 -2.68 -2.54
CA LYS A 143 9.85 -3.11 -2.90
C LYS A 143 9.88 -3.90 -4.21
N ALA A 144 8.89 -4.75 -4.45
CA ALA A 144 8.79 -5.51 -5.70
C ALA A 144 8.56 -4.57 -6.90
N LEU A 145 7.70 -3.57 -6.76
CA LEU A 145 7.45 -2.53 -7.76
C LEU A 145 8.69 -1.67 -8.04
N ILE A 146 9.44 -1.27 -7.01
CA ILE A 146 10.70 -0.53 -7.19
C ILE A 146 11.70 -1.36 -7.99
N ARG A 147 11.92 -2.63 -7.61
CA ARG A 147 12.83 -3.52 -8.34
C ARG A 147 12.42 -3.72 -9.80
N TYR A 148 11.11 -3.78 -10.06
CA TYR A 148 10.58 -3.88 -11.41
C TYR A 148 10.86 -2.63 -12.23
N GLN A 149 10.64 -1.44 -11.64
CA GLN A 149 10.97 -0.16 -12.25
C GLN A 149 12.47 -0.09 -12.59
N ASP A 150 13.34 -0.37 -11.62
CA ASP A 150 14.79 -0.36 -11.82
C ASP A 150 15.25 -1.35 -12.91
N SER A 151 14.61 -2.52 -13.00
CA SER A 151 14.97 -3.54 -14.01
C SER A 151 14.65 -3.12 -15.45
N LEU A 152 13.72 -2.19 -15.63
CA LEU A 152 13.28 -1.71 -16.94
C LEU A 152 13.97 -0.40 -17.35
N ASP A 153 14.43 0.40 -16.38
CA ASP A 153 15.23 1.60 -16.65
C ASP A 153 16.67 1.25 -17.14
N HIS A 154 17.06 -0.03 -17.08
CA HIS A 154 18.33 -0.56 -17.57
C HIS A 154 18.23 -1.36 -18.89
N ILE A 155 17.07 -1.29 -19.57
CA ILE A 155 16.83 -1.86 -20.91
C ILE A 155 16.62 -0.72 -21.91
#